data_AF-A0A952R8P2-F1
#
_entry.id   AF-A0A952R8P2-F1
#
_cell.length_a   1.000
_cell.length_b   1.000
_cell.length_c   1.000
_cell.angle_alpha   90.00
_cell.angle_beta   90.00
_cell.angle_gamma   90.00
#
_symmetry.space_group_name_H-M   'P 1'
#
loop_
_entity.id
_entity.type
_entity.pdbx_description
1 polymer ?
#
loop_
_entity_poly.entity_id
_entity_poly.type
_entity_poly.pdbx_seq_one_letter_code
_entity_poly.pdbx_strand_id
1 'polypeptide(L)'
;MPTPKQVAAALKELKQVGRREPRLAVEGCIRLLTGLKAKDGALDDVLREIIDWLGAPMRRAKPPEPELMDWLERLAKAYRAQPARLASLGARFGALCGSPAIASRWADRFREELYAAQPARAMKATLSSSKLTKSAKATQSIQSAQLPGEAHALRLPYLSALSAAGRHEELRSALEPGANSWAEAALGVKALAALGQVDAALSTAHQYAHLTTPVEHARACEAALLAAGREEDAYREHALLAAQETRYVAWFRALRQRYPRRDPKELLSDLVSFTTSQHGEAIRGKWFAAAKEAELYQEAIALARSGDADTRTLLRAARDFAEREPHFALQAGLTALTAMLEAGPYEVTKTDVWTAYNAILLAANAANQRAEVIEQLRALLRPEAVRDRLVTRTLSRELNLS
;
A
#
# COMPACT_ATOMS: atom_id res chain seq x y z
N MET A 1 -8.47 28.21 -9.19
CA MET A 1 -7.74 27.13 -8.48
C MET A 1 -7.77 25.88 -9.35
N PRO A 2 -6.67 25.12 -9.48
CA PRO A 2 -6.69 23.88 -10.23
C PRO A 2 -7.60 22.85 -9.55
N THR A 3 -8.34 22.10 -10.37
CA THR A 3 -9.22 21.01 -9.90
C THR A 3 -8.41 19.77 -9.50
N PRO A 4 -8.96 18.86 -8.66
CA PRO A 4 -8.29 17.61 -8.31
C PRO A 4 -7.88 16.79 -9.53
N LYS A 5 -8.72 16.78 -10.58
CA LYS A 5 -8.42 16.11 -11.85
C LYS A 5 -7.22 16.72 -12.58
N GLN A 6 -7.09 18.05 -12.60
CA GLN A 6 -5.95 18.73 -13.22
C GLN A 6 -4.65 18.44 -12.45
N VAL A 7 -4.69 18.43 -11.11
CA VAL A 7 -3.52 18.12 -10.28
C VAL A 7 -3.12 16.65 -10.43
N ALA A 8 -4.08 15.72 -10.48
CA ALA A 8 -3.81 14.30 -10.72
C ALA A 8 -3.22 14.04 -12.11
N ALA A 9 -3.68 14.77 -13.14
CA ALA A 9 -3.10 14.71 -14.48
C ALA A 9 -1.64 15.18 -14.49
N ALA A 10 -1.34 16.31 -13.84
CA ALA A 10 0.03 16.80 -13.68
C ALA A 10 0.92 15.79 -12.93
N LEU A 11 0.42 15.17 -11.86
CA LEU A 11 1.14 14.12 -11.16
C LEU A 11 1.41 12.91 -12.07
N LYS A 12 0.46 12.53 -12.94
CA LYS A 12 0.66 11.44 -13.90
C LYS A 12 1.79 11.74 -14.90
N GLU A 13 1.88 12.97 -15.37
CA GLU A 13 2.97 13.42 -16.24
C GLU A 13 4.31 13.41 -15.49
N LEU A 14 4.36 13.94 -14.27
CA LEU A 14 5.57 13.90 -13.42
C LEU A 14 6.02 12.46 -13.13
N LYS A 15 5.07 11.53 -12.92
CA LYS A 15 5.35 10.10 -12.77
C LYS A 15 5.98 9.49 -14.03
N GLN A 16 5.61 9.95 -15.22
CA GLN A 16 6.22 9.51 -16.47
C GLN A 16 7.62 10.10 -16.65
N VAL A 17 7.79 11.40 -16.43
CA VAL A 17 9.09 12.10 -16.49
C VAL A 17 10.07 11.47 -15.50
N GLY A 18 9.64 11.22 -14.26
CA GLY A 18 10.47 10.64 -13.19
C GLY A 18 10.97 9.22 -13.46
N ARG A 19 10.49 8.54 -14.51
CA ARG A 19 11.09 7.27 -14.96
C ARG A 19 12.47 7.50 -15.56
N ARG A 20 12.64 8.58 -16.35
CA ARG A 20 13.88 8.93 -17.07
C ARG A 20 14.67 10.03 -16.36
N GLU A 21 13.99 11.06 -15.88
CA GLU A 21 14.58 12.28 -15.33
C GLU A 21 14.09 12.54 -13.90
N PRO A 22 14.59 11.79 -12.91
CA PRO A 22 14.11 11.87 -11.53
C PRO A 22 14.34 13.25 -10.88
N ARG A 23 15.44 13.94 -11.19
CA ARG A 23 15.72 15.30 -10.66
C ARG A 23 14.68 16.32 -11.14
N LEU A 24 14.42 16.37 -12.45
CA LEU A 24 13.43 17.27 -13.03
C LEU A 24 12.02 16.99 -12.48
N ALA A 25 11.69 15.71 -12.34
CA ALA A 25 10.42 15.27 -11.79
C ALA A 25 10.22 15.70 -10.32
N VAL A 26 11.27 15.65 -9.49
CA VAL A 26 11.23 16.16 -8.10
C VAL A 26 11.01 17.67 -8.08
N GLU A 27 11.79 18.43 -8.85
CA GLU A 27 11.66 19.89 -8.92
C GLU A 27 10.24 20.30 -9.36
N GLY A 28 9.70 19.64 -10.39
CA GLY A 28 8.32 19.84 -10.85
C GLY A 28 7.29 19.52 -9.76
N CYS A 29 7.50 18.46 -8.98
CA CYS A 29 6.61 18.11 -7.89
C CYS A 29 6.66 19.11 -6.72
N ILE A 30 7.85 19.60 -6.35
CA ILE A 30 8.00 20.62 -5.31
C ILE A 30 7.34 21.92 -5.75
N ARG A 31 7.50 22.32 -7.03
CA ARG A 31 6.81 23.48 -7.60
C ARG A 31 5.29 23.32 -7.59
N LEU A 32 4.80 22.14 -7.93
CA LEU A 32 3.37 21.83 -7.86
C LEU A 32 2.87 21.95 -6.40
N LEU A 33 3.54 21.30 -5.44
CA LEU A 33 3.17 21.35 -4.03
C LEU A 33 3.18 22.77 -3.46
N THR A 34 4.22 23.55 -3.77
CA THR A 34 4.42 24.92 -3.25
C THR A 34 3.48 25.94 -3.92
N GLY A 35 3.09 25.71 -5.18
CA GLY A 35 2.18 26.58 -5.94
C GLY A 35 0.69 26.39 -5.63
N LEU A 36 0.31 25.25 -5.03
CA LEU A 36 -1.09 24.94 -4.71
C LEU A 36 -1.60 25.71 -3.49
N LYS A 37 -2.11 26.91 -3.72
CA LYS A 37 -3.00 27.60 -2.78
C LYS A 37 -4.40 27.01 -2.95
N ALA A 38 -5.00 26.44 -1.92
CA ALA A 38 -6.41 26.04 -1.96
C ALA A 38 -7.04 26.36 -0.62
N LYS A 39 -8.31 26.78 -0.65
CA LYS A 39 -9.05 27.15 0.55
C LYS A 39 -9.79 25.96 1.18
N ASP A 40 -9.90 24.83 0.47
CA ASP A 40 -10.74 23.69 0.84
C ASP A 40 -10.06 22.33 0.60
N GLY A 41 -10.44 21.31 1.37
CA GLY A 41 -9.85 19.96 1.39
C GLY A 41 -10.06 19.09 0.13
N ALA A 42 -10.61 19.65 -0.95
CA ALA A 42 -10.86 18.94 -2.21
C ALA A 42 -9.59 18.35 -2.86
N LEU A 43 -8.41 18.84 -2.47
CA LEU A 43 -7.11 18.40 -2.99
C LEU A 43 -6.35 17.46 -2.05
N ASP A 44 -6.88 17.13 -0.88
CA ASP A 44 -6.10 16.47 0.18
C ASP A 44 -5.64 15.06 -0.23
N ASP A 45 -6.51 14.29 -0.88
CA ASP A 45 -6.15 12.96 -1.40
C ASP A 45 -5.06 13.03 -2.47
N VAL A 46 -5.17 13.98 -3.40
CA VAL A 46 -4.17 14.16 -4.46
C VAL A 46 -2.85 14.65 -3.88
N LEU A 47 -2.87 15.53 -2.88
CA LEU A 47 -1.67 15.97 -2.17
C LEU A 47 -0.99 14.81 -1.44
N ARG A 48 -1.76 13.95 -0.77
CA ARG A 48 -1.24 12.73 -0.15
C ARG A 48 -0.55 11.85 -1.18
N GLU A 49 -1.16 11.65 -2.34
CA GLU A 49 -0.57 10.88 -3.45
C GLU A 49 0.74 11.51 -3.96
N ILE A 50 0.79 12.84 -4.09
CA ILE A 50 2.02 13.55 -4.49
C ILE A 50 3.14 13.30 -3.46
N ILE A 51 2.85 13.49 -2.17
CA ILE A 51 3.81 13.35 -1.08
C ILE A 51 4.28 11.89 -0.94
N ASP A 52 3.37 10.93 -1.08
CA ASP A 52 3.71 9.51 -1.03
C ASP A 52 4.64 9.11 -2.16
N TRP A 53 4.41 9.66 -3.36
CA TRP A 53 5.25 9.42 -4.52
C TRP A 53 6.63 10.08 -4.39
N LEU A 54 6.73 11.32 -3.86
CA LEU A 54 7.93 12.18 -3.88
C LEU A 54 9.21 11.53 -3.33
N GLY A 55 9.10 10.67 -2.32
CA GLY A 55 10.28 10.07 -1.68
C GLY A 55 11.09 9.14 -2.59
N ALA A 56 10.42 8.38 -3.48
CA ALA A 56 11.09 7.45 -4.39
C ALA A 56 11.96 8.14 -5.46
N PRO A 57 11.47 9.14 -6.23
CA PRO A 57 12.28 9.86 -7.20
C PRO A 57 13.37 10.70 -6.52
N MET A 58 13.17 11.28 -5.32
CA MET A 58 14.24 11.95 -4.57
C MET A 58 15.42 11.00 -4.28
N ARG A 59 15.14 9.77 -3.82
CA ARG A 59 16.18 8.76 -3.60
C ARG A 59 16.89 8.34 -4.89
N ARG A 60 16.16 8.21 -6.00
CA ARG A 60 16.73 7.87 -7.32
C ARG A 60 17.56 9.02 -7.91
N ALA A 61 17.15 10.26 -7.66
CA ALA A 61 17.79 11.46 -8.18
C ALA A 61 19.21 11.69 -7.62
N LYS A 62 19.47 11.20 -6.40
CA LYS A 62 20.74 11.39 -5.67
C LYS A 62 21.29 12.82 -5.86
N PRO A 63 20.52 13.86 -5.47
CA PRO A 63 20.98 15.24 -5.61
C PRO A 63 22.22 15.49 -4.75
N PRO A 64 23.13 16.40 -5.15
CA PRO A 64 24.14 16.94 -4.25
C PRO A 64 23.45 17.64 -3.06
N GLU A 65 24.14 17.68 -1.92
CA GLU A 65 23.56 18.21 -0.68
C GLU A 65 22.97 19.63 -0.81
N PRO A 66 23.59 20.61 -1.50
CA PRO A 66 23.01 21.94 -1.64
C PRO A 66 21.64 21.95 -2.33
N GLU A 67 21.46 21.13 -3.37
CA GLU A 67 20.20 20.99 -4.09
C GLU A 67 19.15 20.31 -3.19
N LEU A 68 19.55 19.26 -2.45
CA LEU A 68 18.67 18.59 -1.49
C LEU A 68 18.21 19.53 -0.36
N MET A 69 19.12 20.34 0.18
CA MET A 69 18.81 21.30 1.24
C MET A 69 17.85 22.38 0.76
N ASP A 70 18.03 22.89 -0.46
CA ASP A 70 17.09 23.83 -1.08
C ASP A 70 15.69 23.19 -1.28
N TRP A 71 15.63 21.96 -1.77
CA TRP A 71 14.36 21.21 -1.86
C TRP A 71 13.67 21.06 -0.51
N LEU A 72 14.40 20.67 0.53
CA LEU A 72 13.88 20.51 1.88
C LEU A 72 13.41 21.85 2.47
N GLU A 73 14.12 22.95 2.21
CA GLU A 73 13.72 24.29 2.66
C GLU A 73 12.40 24.75 2.03
N ARG A 74 12.23 24.53 0.72
CA ARG A 74 10.97 24.82 0.02
C ARG A 74 9.81 23.99 0.56
N LEU A 75 10.05 22.71 0.85
CA LEU A 75 9.06 21.81 1.45
C LEU A 75 8.70 22.22 2.88
N ALA A 76 9.70 22.56 3.70
CA ALA A 76 9.49 23.05 5.07
C ALA A 76 8.70 24.36 5.07
N LYS A 77 9.02 25.29 4.16
CA LYS A 77 8.26 26.53 3.96
C LYS A 77 6.81 26.25 3.53
N ALA A 78 6.59 25.31 2.61
CA ALA A 78 5.24 24.92 2.20
C ALA A 78 4.44 24.32 3.37
N TYR A 79 5.08 23.45 4.16
CA TYR A 79 4.50 22.85 5.35
C TYR A 79 4.11 23.91 6.39
N ARG A 80 5.01 24.83 6.73
CA ARG A 80 4.75 25.94 7.66
C ARG A 80 3.54 26.79 7.25
N ALA A 81 3.34 26.98 5.95
CA ALA A 81 2.20 27.73 5.45
C ALA A 81 0.86 26.98 5.58
N GLN A 82 0.87 25.64 5.59
CA GLN A 82 -0.35 24.80 5.54
C GLN A 82 -0.18 23.46 6.31
N PRO A 83 0.09 23.48 7.63
CA PRO A 83 0.53 22.28 8.36
C PRO A 83 -0.54 21.21 8.50
N ALA A 84 -1.80 21.58 8.72
CA ALA A 84 -2.92 20.63 8.80
C ALA A 84 -3.12 19.87 7.47
N ARG A 85 -3.05 20.60 6.35
CA ARG A 85 -3.24 20.06 5.00
C ARG A 85 -2.05 19.21 4.54
N LEU A 86 -0.84 19.59 4.95
CA LEU A 86 0.41 18.90 4.61
C LEU A 86 0.89 17.99 5.75
N ALA A 87 0.00 17.49 6.60
CA ALA A 87 0.35 16.61 7.72
C ALA A 87 1.13 15.36 7.25
N SER A 88 0.78 14.79 6.09
CA SER A 88 1.52 13.67 5.49
C SER A 88 2.95 14.04 5.08
N LEU A 89 3.21 15.30 4.67
CA LEU A 89 4.56 15.81 4.43
C LEU A 89 5.33 15.91 5.75
N GLY A 90 4.69 16.41 6.81
CA GLY A 90 5.26 16.44 8.15
C GLY A 90 5.69 15.04 8.61
N ALA A 91 4.79 14.05 8.52
CA ALA A 91 5.06 12.67 8.95
C ALA A 91 6.23 12.02 8.17
N ARG A 92 6.46 12.44 6.92
CA ARG A 92 7.44 11.85 6.00
C ARG A 92 8.70 12.71 5.81
N PHE A 93 8.77 13.89 6.42
CA PHE A 93 9.85 14.86 6.19
C PHE A 93 11.24 14.24 6.43
N GLY A 94 11.39 13.47 7.51
CA GLY A 94 12.65 12.78 7.81
C GLY A 94 13.07 11.81 6.70
N ALA A 95 12.13 11.08 6.10
CA ALA A 95 12.42 10.17 5.00
C ALA A 95 12.87 10.88 3.70
N LEU A 96 12.54 12.17 3.54
CA LEU A 96 12.97 13.00 2.41
C LEU A 96 14.41 13.54 2.60
N CYS A 97 14.94 13.53 3.83
CA CYS A 97 16.27 14.07 4.13
C CYS A 97 17.43 13.28 3.50
N GLY A 98 17.18 12.06 3.01
CA GLY A 98 18.15 11.28 2.24
C GLY A 98 19.33 10.69 3.02
N SER A 99 19.65 11.22 4.21
CA SER A 99 20.66 10.68 5.12
C SER A 99 20.34 11.00 6.60
N PRO A 100 20.82 10.18 7.56
CA PRO A 100 20.67 10.47 8.98
C PRO A 100 21.30 11.81 9.41
N ALA A 101 22.42 12.21 8.80
CA ALA A 101 23.11 13.47 9.12
C ALA A 101 22.26 14.70 8.75
N ILE A 102 21.68 14.71 7.54
CA ILE A 102 20.78 15.78 7.11
C ILE A 102 19.51 15.77 7.96
N ALA A 103 18.94 14.59 8.25
CA ALA A 103 17.78 14.47 9.13
C ALA A 103 18.04 15.03 10.53
N SER A 104 19.23 14.78 11.11
CA SER A 104 19.61 15.33 12.42
C SER A 104 19.66 16.86 12.40
N ARG A 105 20.27 17.46 11.37
CA ARG A 105 20.32 18.92 11.22
C ARG A 105 18.93 19.54 11.11
N TRP A 106 18.02 18.89 10.39
CA TRP A 106 16.63 19.32 10.31
C TRP A 106 15.88 19.14 11.63
N ALA A 107 16.13 18.05 12.37
CA ALA A 107 15.56 17.86 13.69
C ALA A 107 15.99 18.99 14.65
N ASP A 108 17.27 19.38 14.65
CA ASP A 108 17.76 20.48 15.48
C ASP A 108 17.15 21.83 15.09
N ARG A 109 17.01 22.12 13.79
CA ARG A 109 16.33 23.33 13.30
C ARG A 109 14.86 23.39 13.73
N PHE A 110 14.10 22.31 13.52
CA PHE A 110 12.72 22.28 13.95
C PHE A 110 12.59 22.40 15.48
N ARG A 111 13.51 21.80 16.23
CA ARG A 111 13.56 21.92 17.69
C ARG A 111 13.79 23.37 18.13
N GLU A 112 14.73 24.08 17.51
CA GLU A 112 14.99 25.50 17.80
C GLU A 112 13.75 26.35 17.53
N GLU A 113 13.07 26.14 16.40
CA GLU A 113 11.82 26.85 16.06
C GLU A 113 10.70 26.51 17.06
N LEU A 114 10.55 25.24 17.44
CA LEU A 114 9.59 24.80 18.43
C LEU A 114 9.81 25.48 19.79
N TYR A 115 11.06 25.59 20.24
CA TYR A 115 11.39 26.26 21.49
C TYR A 115 11.25 27.79 21.42
N ALA A 116 11.61 28.40 20.29
CA ALA A 116 11.43 29.84 20.07
C ALA A 116 9.94 30.24 20.06
N ALA A 117 9.06 29.34 19.61
CA ALA A 117 7.61 29.54 19.61
C ALA A 117 6.96 29.32 20.99
N GLN A 118 7.68 28.78 21.99
CA GLN A 118 7.14 28.69 23.36
C GLN A 118 7.15 30.10 23.98
N PRO A 119 6.01 30.59 24.50
CA PRO A 119 6.01 31.87 25.19
C PRO A 119 7.00 31.82 26.36
N ALA A 120 7.77 32.89 26.56
CA ALA A 120 8.84 33.07 27.56
C ALA A 120 8.41 32.93 29.05
N ARG A 121 7.31 32.24 29.36
CA ARG A 121 6.82 31.93 30.70
C ARG A 121 7.59 30.80 31.39
N ALA A 122 8.24 29.90 30.65
CA ALA A 122 9.01 28.80 31.26
C ALA A 122 10.28 29.28 32.01
N MET A 123 10.87 30.41 31.59
CA MET A 123 12.09 30.95 32.22
C MET A 123 11.78 31.80 33.47
N LYS A 124 10.60 32.42 33.56
CA LYS A 124 10.18 33.14 34.79
C LYS A 124 9.76 32.21 35.93
N ALA A 125 9.26 31.00 35.62
CA ALA A 125 8.89 30.01 36.64
C ALA A 125 10.11 29.38 37.34
N THR A 126 11.24 29.25 36.64
CA THR A 126 12.50 28.72 37.17
C THR A 126 13.34 29.76 37.91
N LEU A 127 13.18 31.05 37.60
CA LEU A 127 13.86 32.15 38.31
C LEU A 127 13.10 32.67 39.55
N SER A 128 11.81 32.30 39.72
CA SER A 128 10.99 32.71 40.88
C SER A 128 10.94 31.68 42.01
N SER A 129 11.54 30.50 41.85
CA SER A 129 11.49 29.39 42.83
C SER A 129 12.71 29.33 43.77
N SER A 130 13.42 30.44 43.98
CA SER A 130 14.52 30.53 44.95
C SER A 130 14.08 30.67 46.41
N LYS A 131 12.85 30.26 46.77
CA LYS A 131 12.43 30.10 48.18
C LYS A 131 11.53 28.87 48.38
N LEU A 132 12.10 27.93 49.17
CA LEU A 132 11.45 27.01 50.12
C LEU A 132 10.73 25.74 49.59
N THR A 133 11.43 24.62 49.79
CA THR A 133 11.02 23.36 50.46
C THR A 133 9.94 22.44 49.87
N LYS A 134 10.36 21.18 49.68
CA LYS A 134 9.63 19.90 49.78
C LYS A 134 8.17 19.90 49.28
N SER A 135 7.96 19.45 48.03
CA SER A 135 6.93 18.45 47.72
C SER A 135 7.04 17.98 46.28
N ALA A 136 7.17 16.66 46.09
CA ALA A 136 7.14 15.95 44.81
C ALA A 136 5.75 15.95 44.13
N LYS A 137 4.93 17.00 44.34
CA LYS A 137 3.62 17.21 43.71
C LYS A 137 3.52 18.49 42.88
N ALA A 138 4.57 19.31 42.83
CA ALA A 138 4.59 20.55 42.04
C ALA A 138 5.07 20.35 40.58
N THR A 139 5.61 19.18 40.24
CA THR A 139 6.00 18.86 38.85
C THR A 139 4.80 18.49 37.96
N GLN A 140 3.60 18.37 38.54
CA GLN A 140 2.39 17.92 37.84
C GLN A 140 1.43 19.04 37.40
N SER A 141 1.82 20.32 37.54
CA SER A 141 0.92 21.45 37.22
C SER A 141 1.50 22.48 36.23
N ILE A 142 2.56 22.15 35.48
CA ILE A 142 3.03 22.98 34.35
C ILE A 142 2.60 22.40 32.99
N GLN A 143 2.11 21.16 32.94
CA GLN A 143 1.69 20.47 31.71
C GLN A 143 0.19 20.62 31.42
N SER A 144 -0.28 21.84 31.19
CA SER A 144 -1.55 22.06 30.47
C SER A 144 -1.68 23.48 29.92
N ALA A 145 -0.56 24.16 29.64
CA ALA A 145 -0.61 25.35 28.80
C ALA A 145 -0.58 24.87 27.35
N GLN A 146 -1.75 24.72 26.74
CA GLN A 146 -1.90 24.59 25.28
C GLN A 146 -0.90 25.54 24.61
N LEU A 147 0.09 24.98 23.93
CA LEU A 147 0.97 25.76 23.06
C LEU A 147 0.08 26.42 21.99
N PRO A 148 0.37 27.67 21.58
CA PRO A 148 -0.36 28.29 20.48
C PRO A 148 -0.37 27.34 19.27
N GLY A 149 -1.49 27.24 18.56
CA GLY A 149 -1.71 26.23 17.51
C GLY A 149 -0.62 26.17 16.42
N GLU A 150 0.14 27.24 16.22
CA GLU A 150 1.29 27.30 15.30
C GLU A 150 2.52 26.52 15.79
N ALA A 151 2.76 26.44 17.11
CA ALA A 151 3.87 25.68 17.67
C ALA A 151 3.63 24.15 17.63
N HIS A 152 2.37 23.69 17.62
CA HIS A 152 2.07 22.27 17.39
C HIS A 152 2.38 21.82 15.96
N ALA A 153 2.39 22.75 15.00
CA ALA A 153 2.56 22.41 13.59
C ALA A 153 3.89 21.72 13.31
N LEU A 154 5.00 22.19 13.88
CA LEU A 154 6.34 21.66 13.59
C LEU A 154 6.69 20.37 14.35
N ARG A 155 5.84 19.93 15.28
CA ARG A 155 6.07 18.72 16.07
C ARG A 155 6.22 17.48 15.19
N LEU A 156 5.33 17.30 14.22
CA LEU A 156 5.34 16.13 13.35
C LEU A 156 6.58 16.02 12.44
N PRO A 157 7.01 17.07 11.70
CA PRO A 157 8.26 17.02 10.94
C PRO A 157 9.51 16.90 11.83
N TYR A 158 9.50 17.49 13.03
CA TYR A 158 10.56 17.29 14.03
C TYR A 158 10.70 15.81 14.42
N LEU A 159 9.59 15.16 14.83
CA LEU A 159 9.59 13.75 15.20
C LEU A 159 9.99 12.85 14.02
N SER A 160 9.51 13.16 12.81
CA SER A 160 9.89 12.44 11.60
C SER A 160 11.39 12.54 11.33
N ALA A 161 11.96 13.74 11.48
CA ALA A 161 13.39 13.99 11.32
C ALA A 161 14.23 13.25 12.37
N LEU A 162 13.84 13.26 13.65
CA LEU A 162 14.49 12.45 14.69
C LEU A 162 14.47 10.95 14.35
N SER A 163 13.35 10.45 13.84
CA SER A 163 13.19 9.03 13.46
C SER A 163 14.16 8.66 12.34
N ALA A 164 14.31 9.53 11.33
CA ALA A 164 15.23 9.31 10.22
C ALA A 164 16.70 9.52 10.61
N ALA A 165 16.97 10.36 11.61
CA ALA A 165 18.30 10.58 12.17
C ALA A 165 18.78 9.42 13.08
N GLY A 166 17.90 8.51 13.47
CA GLY A 166 18.22 7.44 14.43
C GLY A 166 18.27 7.94 15.89
N ARG A 167 17.81 9.16 16.18
CA ARG A 167 17.75 9.76 17.52
C ARG A 167 16.52 9.25 18.28
N HIS A 168 16.42 7.92 18.44
CA HIS A 168 15.22 7.25 18.94
C HIS A 168 14.90 7.57 20.40
N GLU A 169 15.92 7.76 21.23
CA GLU A 169 15.75 8.19 22.64
C GLU A 169 15.12 9.57 22.75
N GLU A 170 15.64 10.54 22.00
CA GLU A 170 15.08 11.90 21.97
C GLU A 170 13.69 11.94 21.34
N LEU A 171 13.43 11.10 20.34
CA LEU A 171 12.10 10.95 19.76
C LEU A 171 11.10 10.46 20.82
N ARG A 172 11.48 9.44 21.60
CA ARG A 172 10.66 8.93 22.71
C ARG A 172 10.38 10.04 23.71
N SER A 173 11.41 10.77 24.16
CA SER A 173 11.22 11.89 25.09
C SER A 173 10.35 13.01 24.52
N ALA A 174 10.48 13.30 23.22
CA ALA A 174 9.68 14.32 22.55
C ALA A 174 8.20 13.92 22.41
N LEU A 175 7.88 12.62 22.45
CA LEU A 175 6.50 12.13 22.39
C LEU A 175 5.75 12.27 23.71
N GLU A 176 6.43 12.42 24.86
CA GLU A 176 5.78 12.60 26.16
C GLU A 176 4.90 13.88 26.18
N PRO A 177 3.69 13.84 26.80
CA PRO A 177 3.09 12.73 27.54
C PRO A 177 2.35 11.69 26.66
N GLY A 178 2.33 11.88 25.34
CA GLY A 178 1.66 10.99 24.41
C GLY A 178 1.57 11.56 22.99
N ALA A 179 1.27 10.68 22.03
CA ALA A 179 1.02 11.05 20.64
C ALA A 179 -0.37 11.70 20.47
N ASN A 180 -0.44 12.77 19.68
CA ASN A 180 -1.70 13.45 19.36
C ASN A 180 -2.42 12.89 18.12
N SER A 181 -1.74 12.02 17.36
CA SER A 181 -2.27 11.42 16.14
C SER A 181 -1.60 10.07 15.89
N TRP A 182 -2.20 9.25 15.03
CA TRP A 182 -1.56 8.01 14.58
C TRP A 182 -0.18 8.26 13.95
N ALA A 183 0.00 9.36 13.20
CA ALA A 183 1.28 9.66 12.56
C ALA A 183 2.42 9.87 13.57
N GLU A 184 2.13 10.53 14.71
CA GLU A 184 3.08 10.65 15.82
C GLU A 184 3.28 9.30 16.51
N ALA A 185 2.20 8.56 16.79
CA ALA A 185 2.25 7.26 17.44
C ALA A 185 3.10 6.25 16.65
N ALA A 186 2.92 6.18 15.33
CA ALA A 186 3.67 5.30 14.44
C ALA A 186 5.18 5.61 14.45
N LEU A 187 5.57 6.88 14.57
CA LEU A 187 6.98 7.26 14.75
C LEU A 187 7.52 6.77 16.10
N GLY A 188 6.70 6.83 17.15
CA GLY A 188 7.01 6.28 18.47
C GLY A 188 7.17 4.76 18.47
N VAL A 189 6.22 4.04 17.86
CA VAL A 189 6.29 2.58 17.65
C VAL A 189 7.60 2.21 16.96
N LYS A 190 7.96 2.93 15.89
CA LYS A 190 9.21 2.71 15.17
C LYS A 190 10.44 2.97 16.05
N ALA A 191 10.43 4.02 16.88
CA ALA A 191 11.53 4.32 17.78
C ALA A 191 11.68 3.26 18.88
N LEU A 192 10.59 2.82 19.51
CA LEU A 192 10.59 1.76 20.51
C LEU A 192 11.12 0.45 19.93
N ALA A 193 10.68 0.07 18.73
CA ALA A 193 11.19 -1.11 18.03
C ALA A 193 12.69 -1.02 17.76
N ALA A 194 13.19 0.14 17.30
CA ALA A 194 14.61 0.37 17.07
C ALA A 194 15.46 0.34 18.36
N LEU A 195 14.85 0.65 19.51
CA LEU A 195 15.48 0.52 20.83
C LEU A 195 15.37 -0.91 21.41
N GLY A 196 14.87 -1.88 20.64
CA GLY A 196 14.64 -3.26 21.08
C GLY A 196 13.46 -3.43 22.04
N GLN A 197 12.64 -2.38 22.24
CA GLN A 197 11.47 -2.38 23.14
C GLN A 197 10.20 -2.78 22.38
N VAL A 198 10.20 -3.97 21.80
CA VAL A 198 9.18 -4.43 20.84
C VAL A 198 7.81 -4.55 21.49
N ASP A 199 7.72 -5.10 22.70
CA ASP A 199 6.43 -5.27 23.38
C ASP A 199 5.82 -3.91 23.74
N ALA A 200 6.65 -2.93 24.12
CA ALA A 200 6.21 -1.55 24.32
C ALA A 200 5.74 -0.93 23.00
N ALA A 201 6.45 -1.18 21.89
CA ALA A 201 6.05 -0.72 20.56
C ALA A 201 4.67 -1.27 20.16
N LEU A 202 4.42 -2.56 20.36
CA LEU A 202 3.12 -3.19 20.09
C LEU A 202 2.04 -2.63 21.01
N SER A 203 2.30 -2.50 22.31
CA SER A 203 1.37 -1.88 23.26
C SER A 203 0.96 -0.48 22.83
N THR A 204 1.92 0.35 22.40
CA THR A 204 1.65 1.68 21.86
C THR A 204 0.82 1.60 20.58
N ALA A 205 1.16 0.70 19.64
CA ALA A 205 0.37 0.55 18.42
C ALA A 205 -1.10 0.18 18.71
N HIS A 206 -1.33 -0.74 19.65
CA HIS A 206 -2.69 -1.11 20.08
C HIS A 206 -3.43 0.03 20.78
N GLN A 207 -2.76 0.79 21.65
CA GLN A 207 -3.34 1.95 22.34
C GLN A 207 -3.93 2.97 21.35
N TYR A 208 -3.23 3.20 20.23
CA TYR A 208 -3.62 4.18 19.22
C TYR A 208 -4.34 3.58 18.00
N ALA A 209 -4.72 2.29 18.03
CA ALA A 209 -5.36 1.60 16.90
C ALA A 209 -6.68 2.26 16.45
N HIS A 210 -7.38 2.94 17.35
CA HIS A 210 -8.62 3.67 17.08
C HIS A 210 -8.44 4.93 16.22
N LEU A 211 -7.20 5.41 16.02
CA LEU A 211 -6.87 6.59 15.21
C LEU A 211 -6.42 6.24 13.78
N THR A 212 -6.49 4.97 13.39
CA THR A 212 -5.93 4.48 12.13
C THR A 212 -6.78 3.36 11.52
N THR A 213 -6.44 2.97 10.29
CA THR A 213 -7.06 1.82 9.64
C THR A 213 -6.44 0.51 10.14
N PRO A 214 -7.17 -0.62 10.09
CA PRO A 214 -6.61 -1.93 10.43
C PRO A 214 -5.34 -2.28 9.63
N VAL A 215 -5.25 -1.83 8.38
CA VAL A 215 -4.07 -2.05 7.51
C VAL A 215 -2.86 -1.27 8.00
N GLU A 216 -3.03 0.02 8.31
CA GLU A 216 -1.95 0.86 8.82
C GLU A 216 -1.48 0.40 10.20
N HIS A 217 -2.41 -0.01 11.07
CA HIS A 217 -2.10 -0.64 12.35
C HIS A 217 -1.27 -1.92 12.16
N ALA A 218 -1.73 -2.86 11.33
CA ALA A 218 -1.02 -4.10 11.04
C ALA A 218 0.38 -3.84 10.46
N ARG A 219 0.53 -2.85 9.57
CA ARG A 219 1.85 -2.46 9.01
C ARG A 219 2.82 -1.97 10.08
N ALA A 220 2.34 -1.21 11.07
CA ALA A 220 3.19 -0.73 12.16
C ALA A 220 3.63 -1.87 13.07
N CYS A 221 2.71 -2.76 13.46
CA CYS A 221 3.03 -3.91 14.31
C CYS A 221 3.97 -4.90 13.60
N GLU A 222 3.70 -5.22 12.34
CA GLU A 222 4.56 -6.10 11.54
C GLU A 222 5.97 -5.52 11.39
N ALA A 223 6.09 -4.22 11.10
CA ALA A 223 7.39 -3.57 10.99
C ALA A 223 8.17 -3.62 12.31
N ALA A 224 7.50 -3.46 13.46
CA ALA A 224 8.13 -3.57 14.78
C ALA A 224 8.65 -4.98 15.05
N LEU A 225 7.86 -6.02 14.75
CA LEU A 225 8.26 -7.42 14.91
C LEU A 225 9.41 -7.82 13.96
N LEU A 226 9.35 -7.38 12.69
CA LEU A 226 10.42 -7.65 11.73
C LEU A 226 11.74 -6.96 12.14
N ALA A 227 11.69 -5.73 12.65
CA ALA A 227 12.86 -5.04 13.17
C ALA A 227 13.51 -5.77 14.36
N ALA A 228 12.71 -6.55 15.09
CA ALA A 228 13.15 -7.39 16.20
C ALA A 228 13.65 -8.79 15.79
N GLY A 229 13.57 -9.14 14.50
CA GLY A 229 13.83 -10.50 14.02
C GLY A 229 12.74 -11.52 14.36
N ARG A 230 11.56 -11.09 14.82
CA ARG A 230 10.40 -11.95 15.13
C ARG A 230 9.54 -12.20 13.89
N GLU A 231 10.15 -12.75 12.83
CA GLU A 231 9.52 -12.93 11.52
C GLU A 231 8.27 -13.82 11.57
N GLU A 232 8.30 -14.90 12.35
CA GLU A 232 7.16 -15.83 12.49
C GLU A 232 5.94 -15.17 13.14
N ASP A 233 6.14 -14.39 14.20
CA ASP A 233 5.06 -13.65 14.86
C ASP A 233 4.50 -12.57 13.93
N ALA A 234 5.38 -11.84 13.22
CA ALA A 234 4.99 -10.84 12.23
C ALA A 234 4.11 -11.45 11.13
N TYR A 235 4.51 -12.62 10.64
CA TYR A 235 3.77 -13.36 9.63
C TYR A 235 2.38 -13.76 10.11
N ARG A 236 2.34 -14.49 11.24
CA ARG A 236 1.12 -15.10 11.78
C ARG A 236 0.05 -14.07 12.12
N GLU A 237 0.43 -12.91 12.65
CA GLU A 237 -0.53 -11.97 13.26
C GLU A 237 -0.86 -10.77 12.38
N HIS A 238 0.06 -10.35 11.50
CA HIS A 238 -0.08 -9.07 10.81
C HIS A 238 0.19 -9.10 9.31
N ALA A 239 1.02 -10.01 8.81
CA ALA A 239 1.53 -9.94 7.44
C ALA A 239 0.45 -9.93 6.36
N LEU A 240 -0.58 -10.78 6.49
CA LEU A 240 -1.62 -10.89 5.47
C LEU A 240 -2.34 -9.55 5.30
N LEU A 241 -2.78 -8.92 6.40
CA LEU A 241 -3.46 -7.62 6.35
C LEU A 241 -2.48 -6.47 6.02
N ALA A 242 -1.28 -6.51 6.56
CA ALA A 242 -0.30 -5.45 6.36
C ALA A 242 0.25 -5.38 4.92
N ALA A 243 0.27 -6.51 4.21
CA ALA A 243 0.59 -6.59 2.78
C ALA A 243 -0.58 -6.15 1.88
N GLN A 244 -1.76 -5.81 2.44
CA GLN A 244 -2.95 -5.48 1.64
C GLN A 244 -2.69 -4.34 0.67
N GLU A 245 -3.11 -4.58 -0.58
CA GLU A 245 -3.03 -3.64 -1.69
C GLU A 245 -4.36 -3.62 -2.45
N THR A 246 -4.58 -2.59 -3.25
CA THR A 246 -5.82 -2.39 -4.03
C THR A 246 -6.11 -3.48 -5.06
N ARG A 247 -5.08 -4.24 -5.49
CA ARG A 247 -5.20 -5.33 -6.46
C ARG A 247 -4.63 -6.60 -5.85
N TYR A 248 -5.34 -7.72 -6.00
CA TYR A 248 -4.91 -9.06 -5.53
C TYR A 248 -3.51 -9.45 -5.98
N VAL A 249 -3.17 -9.20 -7.25
CA VAL A 249 -1.81 -9.42 -7.79
C VAL A 249 -0.77 -8.60 -7.03
N ALA A 250 -1.06 -7.32 -6.73
CA ALA A 250 -0.15 -6.45 -6.00
C ALA A 250 -0.03 -6.89 -4.53
N TRP A 251 -1.13 -7.31 -3.92
CA TRP A 251 -1.16 -7.81 -2.54
C TRP A 251 -0.28 -9.05 -2.40
N PHE A 252 -0.47 -10.06 -3.26
CA PHE A 252 0.36 -11.26 -3.22
C PHE A 252 1.83 -10.95 -3.48
N ARG A 253 2.12 -10.08 -4.44
CA ARG A 253 3.49 -9.65 -4.72
C ARG A 253 4.13 -8.93 -3.53
N ALA A 254 3.39 -8.06 -2.85
CA ALA A 254 3.86 -7.38 -1.65
C ALA A 254 4.18 -8.39 -0.54
N LEU A 255 3.32 -9.39 -0.32
CA LEU A 255 3.57 -10.43 0.68
C LEU A 255 4.83 -11.25 0.35
N ARG A 256 4.99 -11.68 -0.91
CA ARG A 256 6.19 -12.41 -1.38
C ARG A 256 7.48 -11.60 -1.23
N GLN A 257 7.42 -10.29 -1.45
CA GLN A 257 8.58 -9.42 -1.28
C GLN A 257 8.99 -9.29 0.19
N ARG A 258 8.02 -9.32 1.11
CA ARG A 258 8.26 -9.20 2.55
C ARG A 258 8.74 -10.51 3.17
N TYR A 259 8.24 -11.65 2.67
CA TYR A 259 8.58 -12.99 3.16
C TYR A 259 9.15 -13.86 2.03
N PRO A 260 10.34 -13.53 1.49
CA PRO A 260 10.91 -14.21 0.33
C PRO A 260 11.37 -15.65 0.60
N ARG A 261 11.49 -16.05 1.88
CA ARG A 261 11.92 -17.39 2.29
C ARG A 261 10.76 -18.40 2.40
N ARG A 262 9.51 -17.92 2.42
CA ARG A 262 8.32 -18.77 2.49
C ARG A 262 7.93 -19.26 1.11
N ASP A 263 7.32 -20.44 1.05
CA ASP A 263 6.81 -21.01 -0.20
C ASP A 263 5.70 -20.11 -0.77
N PRO A 264 5.82 -19.61 -2.03
CA PRO A 264 4.76 -18.84 -2.67
C PRO A 264 3.38 -19.52 -2.63
N LYS A 265 3.33 -20.85 -2.68
CA LYS A 265 2.06 -21.60 -2.62
C LYS A 265 1.41 -21.48 -1.24
N GLU A 266 2.17 -21.62 -0.16
CA GLU A 266 1.70 -21.41 1.21
C GLU A 266 1.20 -19.98 1.41
N LEU A 267 2.01 -18.99 0.98
CA LEU A 267 1.64 -17.57 1.05
C LEU A 267 0.31 -17.26 0.34
N LEU A 268 0.11 -17.84 -0.85
CA LEU A 268 -1.12 -17.68 -1.61
C LEU A 268 -2.30 -18.34 -0.89
N SER A 269 -2.11 -19.56 -0.39
CA SER A 269 -3.14 -20.29 0.36
C SER A 269 -3.60 -19.53 1.59
N ASP A 270 -2.67 -18.96 2.35
CA ASP A 270 -2.98 -18.18 3.55
C ASP A 270 -3.77 -16.92 3.22
N LEU A 271 -3.39 -16.18 2.16
CA LEU A 271 -4.12 -15.01 1.67
C LEU A 271 -5.54 -15.36 1.21
N VAL A 272 -5.68 -16.48 0.50
CA VAL A 272 -6.99 -16.97 0.04
C VAL A 272 -7.87 -17.31 1.25
N SER A 273 -7.38 -18.11 2.20
CA SER A 273 -8.11 -18.44 3.43
C SER A 273 -8.51 -17.19 4.23
N PHE A 274 -7.57 -16.25 4.40
CA PHE A 274 -7.81 -14.98 5.09
C PHE A 274 -8.92 -14.16 4.43
N THR A 275 -8.85 -13.95 3.12
CA THR A 275 -9.88 -13.17 2.40
C THR A 275 -11.21 -13.89 2.29
N THR A 276 -11.21 -15.22 2.14
CA THR A 276 -12.45 -16.03 2.14
C THR A 276 -13.16 -15.97 3.49
N SER A 277 -12.42 -15.97 4.61
CA SER A 277 -13.04 -15.80 5.94
C SER A 277 -13.79 -14.47 6.11
N GLN A 278 -13.40 -13.45 5.34
CA GLN A 278 -13.95 -12.09 5.44
C GLN A 278 -15.04 -11.80 4.39
N HIS A 279 -14.93 -12.40 3.20
CA HIS A 279 -15.72 -12.05 2.02
C HIS A 279 -16.47 -13.22 1.38
N GLY A 280 -16.31 -14.45 1.92
CA GLY A 280 -16.92 -15.66 1.40
C GLY A 280 -16.14 -16.33 0.26
N GLU A 281 -16.67 -17.48 -0.19
CA GLU A 281 -16.00 -18.39 -1.13
C GLU A 281 -15.79 -17.79 -2.53
N ALA A 282 -16.70 -16.91 -2.98
CA ALA A 282 -16.63 -16.29 -4.31
C ALA A 282 -15.33 -15.49 -4.54
N ILE A 283 -14.67 -15.00 -3.49
CA ILE A 283 -13.46 -14.20 -3.61
C ILE A 283 -12.24 -15.00 -4.08
N ARG A 284 -12.25 -16.33 -3.95
CA ARG A 284 -11.14 -17.21 -4.37
C ARG A 284 -10.72 -16.96 -5.81
N GLY A 285 -11.68 -16.81 -6.71
CA GLY A 285 -11.44 -16.56 -8.13
C GLY A 285 -10.68 -15.26 -8.41
N LYS A 286 -10.73 -14.26 -7.51
CA LYS A 286 -9.98 -13.00 -7.67
C LYS A 286 -8.47 -13.18 -7.55
N TRP A 287 -8.02 -14.28 -6.94
CA TRP A 287 -6.61 -14.63 -6.81
C TRP A 287 -6.04 -15.36 -8.04
N PHE A 288 -6.86 -15.74 -9.03
CA PHE A 288 -6.42 -16.42 -10.26
C PHE A 288 -5.24 -15.72 -10.94
N ALA A 289 -5.36 -14.40 -11.15
CA ALA A 289 -4.33 -13.63 -11.83
C ALA A 289 -3.02 -13.58 -11.02
N ALA A 290 -3.12 -13.52 -9.69
CA ALA A 290 -1.98 -13.49 -8.79
C ALA A 290 -1.22 -14.83 -8.79
N ALA A 291 -1.96 -15.94 -8.71
CA ALA A 291 -1.42 -17.29 -8.80
C ALA A 291 -0.73 -17.53 -10.16
N LYS A 292 -1.39 -17.18 -11.26
CA LYS A 292 -0.85 -17.30 -12.62
C LYS A 292 0.44 -16.48 -12.81
N GLU A 293 0.48 -15.23 -12.36
CA GLU A 293 1.69 -14.40 -12.46
C GLU A 293 2.86 -14.93 -11.62
N ALA A 294 2.58 -15.76 -10.62
CA ALA A 294 3.59 -16.47 -9.84
C ALA A 294 3.88 -17.88 -10.37
N GLU A 295 3.36 -18.24 -11.54
CA GLU A 295 3.56 -19.56 -12.19
C GLU A 295 2.98 -20.73 -11.35
N LEU A 296 2.08 -20.43 -10.42
CA LEU A 296 1.33 -21.40 -9.62
C LEU A 296 0.08 -21.85 -10.41
N TYR A 297 0.31 -22.51 -11.55
CA TYR A 297 -0.75 -22.79 -12.52
C TYR A 297 -1.83 -23.74 -12.00
N GLN A 298 -1.45 -24.73 -11.20
CA GLN A 298 -2.41 -25.67 -10.61
C GLN A 298 -3.34 -24.95 -9.61
N GLU A 299 -2.75 -24.13 -8.74
CA GLU A 299 -3.45 -23.30 -7.77
C GLU A 299 -4.35 -22.28 -8.46
N ALA A 300 -3.86 -21.65 -9.54
CA ALA A 300 -4.65 -20.72 -10.34
C ALA A 300 -5.93 -21.39 -10.86
N ILE A 301 -5.83 -22.57 -11.48
CA ILE A 301 -7.01 -23.30 -11.98
C ILE A 301 -7.96 -23.71 -10.84
N ALA A 302 -7.43 -24.18 -9.72
CA ALA A 302 -8.26 -24.52 -8.56
C ALA A 302 -9.06 -23.30 -8.07
N LEU A 303 -8.40 -22.15 -7.93
CA LEU A 303 -9.03 -20.89 -7.53
C LEU A 303 -10.12 -20.45 -8.52
N ALA A 304 -9.85 -20.56 -9.82
CA ALA A 304 -10.81 -20.20 -10.87
C ALA A 304 -12.05 -21.09 -10.89
N ARG A 305 -11.92 -22.37 -10.55
CA ARG A 305 -13.06 -23.30 -10.48
C ARG A 305 -13.89 -23.12 -9.21
N SER A 306 -13.28 -22.66 -8.13
CA SER A 306 -13.93 -22.53 -6.81
C SER A 306 -14.52 -21.14 -6.51
N GLY A 307 -14.38 -20.16 -7.42
CA GLY A 307 -14.88 -18.80 -7.17
C GLY A 307 -15.00 -17.93 -8.43
N ASP A 308 -15.35 -16.67 -8.24
CA ASP A 308 -15.74 -15.74 -9.31
C ASP A 308 -14.54 -15.11 -10.03
N ALA A 309 -13.79 -15.95 -10.75
CA ALA A 309 -12.73 -15.52 -11.64
C ALA A 309 -13.31 -14.72 -12.81
N ASP A 310 -12.63 -13.64 -13.18
CA ASP A 310 -13.06 -12.81 -14.32
C ASP A 310 -12.90 -13.57 -15.64
N THR A 311 -14.01 -13.79 -16.34
CA THR A 311 -14.06 -14.57 -17.59
C THR A 311 -13.09 -14.03 -18.65
N ARG A 312 -12.94 -12.70 -18.78
CA ARG A 312 -12.00 -12.10 -19.74
C ARG A 312 -10.55 -12.43 -19.38
N THR A 313 -10.23 -12.42 -18.09
CA THR A 313 -8.89 -12.78 -17.59
C THR A 313 -8.58 -14.25 -17.86
N LEU A 314 -9.56 -15.15 -17.71
CA LEU A 314 -9.43 -16.57 -18.08
C LEU A 314 -9.23 -16.76 -19.58
N LEU A 315 -10.03 -16.10 -20.43
CA LEU A 315 -9.86 -16.15 -21.89
C LEU A 315 -8.50 -15.68 -22.35
N ARG A 316 -8.06 -14.55 -21.80
CA ARG A 316 -6.74 -14.00 -22.09
C ARG A 316 -5.64 -14.98 -21.67
N ALA A 317 -5.77 -15.61 -20.50
CA ALA A 317 -4.82 -16.62 -20.06
C ALA A 317 -4.81 -17.84 -20.99
N ALA A 318 -5.98 -18.38 -21.37
CA ALA A 318 -6.08 -19.49 -22.30
C ALA A 318 -5.38 -19.20 -23.64
N ARG A 319 -5.63 -18.01 -24.21
CA ARG A 319 -5.00 -17.59 -25.47
C ARG A 319 -3.50 -17.37 -25.33
N ASP A 320 -3.07 -16.59 -24.33
CA ASP A 320 -1.69 -16.14 -24.20
C ASP A 320 -0.74 -17.29 -23.78
N PHE A 321 -1.27 -18.39 -23.24
CA PHE A 321 -0.48 -19.54 -22.74
C PHE A 321 -0.65 -20.83 -23.56
N ALA A 322 -1.49 -20.86 -24.60
CA ALA A 322 -1.83 -22.09 -25.33
C ALA A 322 -0.62 -22.89 -25.83
N GLU A 323 0.43 -22.21 -26.27
CA GLU A 323 1.66 -22.87 -26.77
C GLU A 323 2.68 -23.16 -25.66
N ARG A 324 2.81 -22.27 -24.67
CA ARG A 324 3.86 -22.36 -23.64
C ARG A 324 3.47 -23.28 -22.49
N GLU A 325 2.21 -23.21 -22.07
CA GLU A 325 1.66 -23.96 -20.93
C GLU A 325 0.31 -24.58 -21.33
N PRO A 326 0.31 -25.58 -22.23
CA PRO A 326 -0.90 -26.06 -22.88
C PRO A 326 -1.92 -26.65 -21.91
N HIS A 327 -1.49 -27.39 -20.89
CA HIS A 327 -2.40 -27.94 -19.88
C HIS A 327 -3.10 -26.82 -19.07
N PHE A 328 -2.37 -25.78 -18.66
CA PHE A 328 -2.94 -24.64 -17.97
C PHE A 328 -3.92 -23.87 -18.86
N ALA A 329 -3.52 -23.58 -20.10
CA ALA A 329 -4.33 -22.85 -21.06
C ALA A 329 -5.65 -23.58 -21.40
N LEU A 330 -5.58 -24.90 -21.60
CA LEU A 330 -6.73 -25.77 -21.80
C LEU A 330 -7.73 -25.62 -20.64
N GLN A 331 -7.24 -25.76 -19.40
CA GLN A 331 -8.11 -25.68 -18.22
C GLN A 331 -8.68 -24.27 -18.02
N ALA A 332 -7.89 -23.22 -18.22
CA ALA A 332 -8.37 -21.84 -18.15
C ALA A 332 -9.47 -21.57 -19.20
N GLY A 333 -9.31 -22.10 -20.42
CA GLY A 333 -10.29 -21.98 -21.49
C GLY A 333 -11.58 -22.72 -21.18
N LEU A 334 -11.50 -23.96 -20.70
CA LEU A 334 -12.67 -24.73 -20.27
C LEU A 334 -13.42 -24.04 -19.13
N THR A 335 -12.70 -23.54 -18.11
CA THR A 335 -13.31 -22.78 -17.02
C THR A 335 -13.98 -21.49 -17.51
N ALA A 336 -13.37 -20.77 -18.46
CA ALA A 336 -14.00 -19.60 -19.07
C ALA A 336 -15.29 -19.97 -19.81
N LEU A 337 -15.29 -21.07 -20.57
CA LEU A 337 -16.46 -21.53 -21.31
C LEU A 337 -17.60 -21.92 -20.35
N THR A 338 -17.29 -22.65 -19.27
CA THR A 338 -18.26 -22.97 -18.21
C THR A 338 -18.84 -21.70 -17.58
N ALA A 339 -18.01 -20.71 -17.25
CA ALA A 339 -18.46 -19.44 -16.69
C ALA A 339 -19.34 -18.63 -17.67
N MET A 340 -19.13 -18.74 -18.99
CA MET A 340 -20.01 -18.13 -19.99
C MET A 340 -21.36 -18.83 -20.13
N LEU A 341 -21.40 -20.13 -19.83
CA LEU A 341 -22.64 -20.87 -19.79
C LEU A 341 -23.44 -20.40 -18.59
N GLU A 342 -22.82 -20.25 -17.42
CA GLU A 342 -23.48 -19.70 -16.24
C GLU A 342 -23.96 -18.26 -16.50
N ALA A 343 -25.16 -17.91 -16.01
CA ALA A 343 -25.74 -16.58 -16.21
C ALA A 343 -25.06 -15.55 -15.29
N GLY A 344 -23.82 -15.18 -15.63
CA GLY A 344 -23.02 -14.21 -14.90
C GLY A 344 -23.26 -12.75 -15.34
N PRO A 345 -22.68 -11.78 -14.63
CA PRO A 345 -22.77 -10.35 -14.96
C PRO A 345 -21.95 -9.96 -16.22
N TYR A 346 -21.18 -10.89 -16.78
CA TYR A 346 -20.40 -10.68 -17.99
C TYR A 346 -21.26 -10.91 -19.23
N GLU A 347 -21.42 -9.89 -20.07
CA GLU A 347 -22.09 -10.03 -21.36
C GLU A 347 -21.20 -10.82 -22.33
N VAL A 348 -21.60 -12.07 -22.59
CA VAL A 348 -20.88 -12.99 -23.47
C VAL A 348 -21.13 -12.63 -24.93
N THR A 349 -20.06 -12.50 -25.72
CA THR A 349 -20.14 -12.29 -27.17
C THR A 349 -19.74 -13.53 -27.97
N LYS A 350 -20.11 -13.60 -29.26
CA LYS A 350 -19.64 -14.67 -30.16
C LYS A 350 -18.12 -14.71 -30.26
N THR A 351 -17.47 -13.54 -30.25
CA THR A 351 -16.00 -13.41 -30.29
C THR A 351 -15.36 -14.06 -29.08
N ASP A 352 -15.95 -13.92 -27.90
CA ASP A 352 -15.45 -14.55 -26.67
C ASP A 352 -15.53 -16.07 -26.76
N VAL A 353 -16.65 -16.59 -27.27
CA VAL A 353 -16.86 -18.03 -27.47
C VAL A 353 -15.83 -18.61 -28.43
N TRP A 354 -15.60 -17.97 -29.58
CA TRP A 354 -14.58 -18.39 -30.53
C TRP A 354 -13.17 -18.28 -29.98
N THR A 355 -12.88 -17.22 -29.20
CA THR A 355 -11.59 -17.06 -28.53
C THR A 355 -11.32 -18.20 -27.57
N ALA A 356 -12.32 -18.58 -26.76
CA ALA A 356 -12.24 -19.72 -25.86
C ALA A 356 -11.99 -21.01 -26.63
N TYR A 357 -12.85 -21.31 -27.61
CA TYR A 357 -12.81 -22.54 -28.38
C TYR A 357 -11.49 -22.74 -29.13
N ASN A 358 -11.01 -21.70 -29.82
CA ASN A 358 -9.76 -21.77 -30.56
C ASN A 358 -8.55 -21.94 -29.64
N ALA A 359 -8.53 -21.23 -28.50
CA ALA A 359 -7.46 -21.39 -27.50
C ALA A 359 -7.45 -22.80 -26.89
N ILE A 360 -8.64 -23.33 -26.55
CA ILE A 360 -8.81 -24.70 -26.05
C ILE A 360 -8.26 -25.72 -27.06
N LEU A 361 -8.64 -25.61 -28.34
CA LEU A 361 -8.18 -26.54 -29.37
C LEU A 361 -6.68 -26.43 -29.66
N LEU A 362 -6.14 -25.21 -29.66
CA LEU A 362 -4.69 -24.98 -29.82
C LEU A 362 -3.92 -25.64 -28.68
N ALA A 363 -4.34 -25.40 -27.44
CA ALA A 363 -3.74 -26.00 -26.25
C ALA A 363 -3.89 -27.53 -26.22
N ALA A 364 -5.06 -28.06 -26.59
CA ALA A 364 -5.32 -29.49 -26.65
C ALA A 364 -4.48 -30.19 -27.73
N ASN A 365 -4.24 -29.53 -28.87
CA ASN A 365 -3.33 -30.03 -29.89
C ASN A 365 -1.89 -30.09 -29.36
N ALA A 366 -1.42 -29.01 -28.73
CA ALA A 366 -0.08 -28.96 -28.13
C ALA A 366 0.11 -29.99 -27.01
N ALA A 367 -0.96 -30.36 -26.29
CA ALA A 367 -0.97 -31.41 -25.28
C ALA A 367 -1.26 -32.82 -25.83
N ASN A 368 -1.49 -33.00 -27.14
CA ASN A 368 -1.93 -34.26 -27.76
C ASN A 368 -3.23 -34.86 -27.18
N GLN A 369 -4.11 -34.00 -26.65
CA GLN A 369 -5.38 -34.38 -26.00
C GLN A 369 -6.62 -33.95 -26.80
N ARG A 370 -6.45 -33.59 -28.08
CA ARG A 370 -7.52 -33.02 -28.93
C ARG A 370 -8.81 -33.85 -28.91
N ALA A 371 -8.72 -35.16 -29.10
CA ALA A 371 -9.89 -36.04 -29.20
C ALA A 371 -10.70 -36.05 -27.89
N GLU A 372 -10.00 -36.22 -26.76
CA GLU A 372 -10.61 -36.21 -25.42
C GLU A 372 -11.29 -34.87 -25.11
N VAL A 373 -10.61 -33.76 -25.42
CA VAL A 373 -11.14 -32.41 -25.18
C VAL A 373 -12.38 -32.12 -26.03
N ILE A 374 -12.45 -32.60 -27.28
CA ILE A 374 -13.65 -32.46 -28.11
C ILE A 374 -14.84 -33.21 -27.47
N GLU A 375 -14.63 -34.42 -26.96
CA GLU A 375 -15.68 -35.14 -26.23
C GLU A 375 -16.10 -34.42 -24.95
N GLN A 376 -15.15 -33.85 -24.21
CA GLN A 376 -15.45 -33.04 -23.02
C GLN A 376 -16.29 -31.80 -23.37
N LEU A 377 -15.96 -31.09 -24.44
CA LEU A 377 -16.73 -29.93 -24.93
C LEU A 377 -18.14 -30.34 -25.36
N ARG A 378 -18.28 -31.49 -26.04
CA ARG A 378 -19.59 -32.04 -26.41
C ARG A 378 -20.43 -32.33 -25.16
N ALA A 379 -19.84 -32.99 -24.17
CA ALA A 379 -20.52 -33.31 -22.92
C ALA A 379 -20.97 -32.04 -22.16
N LEU A 380 -20.14 -31.00 -22.13
CA LEU A 380 -20.45 -29.72 -21.47
C LEU A 380 -21.64 -28.99 -22.12
N LEU A 381 -21.80 -29.10 -23.44
CA LEU A 381 -22.79 -28.35 -24.22
C LEU A 381 -24.06 -29.15 -24.56
N ARG A 382 -24.08 -30.46 -24.27
CA ARG A 382 -25.21 -31.36 -24.53
C ARG A 382 -26.48 -31.12 -23.68
N PRO A 383 -26.43 -30.68 -22.41
CA PRO A 383 -27.64 -30.54 -21.58
C PRO A 383 -28.69 -29.59 -22.18
N GLU A 384 -29.97 -29.95 -22.09
CA GLU A 384 -31.09 -29.17 -22.67
C GLU A 384 -31.20 -27.76 -22.09
N ALA A 385 -30.90 -27.59 -20.80
CA ALA A 385 -30.87 -26.29 -20.12
C ALA A 385 -29.85 -25.28 -20.70
N VAL A 386 -28.92 -25.76 -21.54
CA VAL A 386 -27.82 -25.00 -22.11
C VAL A 386 -27.99 -24.80 -23.64
N ARG A 387 -28.96 -25.49 -24.26
CA ARG A 387 -29.10 -25.57 -25.73
C ARG A 387 -29.38 -24.22 -26.40
N ASP A 388 -30.12 -23.33 -25.73
CA ASP A 388 -30.49 -22.00 -26.27
C ASP A 388 -29.45 -20.90 -25.99
N ARG A 389 -28.43 -21.19 -25.18
CA ARG A 389 -27.38 -20.22 -24.84
C ARG A 389 -26.53 -19.89 -26.06
N LEU A 390 -26.04 -18.65 -26.12
CA LEU A 390 -25.22 -18.15 -27.23
C LEU A 390 -24.01 -19.05 -27.53
N VAL A 391 -23.37 -19.56 -26.48
CA VAL A 391 -22.21 -20.46 -26.55
C VAL A 391 -22.54 -21.71 -27.39
N THR A 392 -23.61 -22.42 -27.02
CA THR A 392 -24.05 -23.66 -27.69
C THR A 392 -24.46 -23.40 -29.13
N ARG A 393 -25.22 -22.33 -29.40
CA ARG A 393 -25.61 -21.94 -30.76
C ARG A 393 -24.41 -21.59 -31.64
N THR A 394 -23.34 -21.05 -31.05
CA THR A 394 -22.14 -20.65 -31.79
C THR A 394 -21.28 -21.87 -32.15
N LEU A 395 -21.21 -22.87 -31.28
CA LEU A 395 -20.32 -24.04 -31.45
C LEU A 395 -21.01 -25.30 -31.98
N SER A 396 -22.33 -25.29 -32.16
CA SER A 396 -23.13 -26.47 -32.54
C SER A 396 -22.64 -27.16 -33.81
N ARG A 397 -22.34 -26.37 -34.85
CA ARG A 397 -21.85 -26.87 -36.15
C ARG A 397 -20.47 -27.51 -36.04
N GLU A 398 -19.55 -26.91 -35.31
CA GLU A 398 -18.17 -27.41 -35.17
C GLU A 398 -18.08 -28.69 -34.34
N LEU A 399 -18.95 -28.81 -33.34
CA LEU A 399 -18.96 -29.95 -32.42
C LEU A 399 -19.94 -31.05 -32.83
N ASN A 400 -20.68 -30.89 -33.93
CA ASN A 400 -21.74 -31.79 -34.38
C ASN A 400 -22.78 -32.06 -33.27
N LEU A 401 -23.21 -30.99 -32.58
CA LEU A 401 -24.25 -31.06 -31.55
C LEU A 401 -25.61 -31.06 -32.25
N SER A 402 -26.20 -32.25 -32.39
CA SER A 402 -27.54 -32.49 -32.95
C SER A 402 -28.65 -32.06 -32.01
#